data_AF-F4S9S7-F1
#
_entry.id   AF-F4S9S7-F1
#
_cell.length_a   1.000
_cell.length_b   1.000
_cell.length_c   1.000
_cell.angle_alpha   90.00
_cell.angle_beta   90.00
_cell.angle_gamma   90.00
#
_symmetry.space_group_name_H-M   'P 1'
#
loop_
_entity.id
_entity.type
_entity.pdbx_description
1 polymer ?
#
loop_
_entity_poly.entity_id
_entity_poly.type
_entity_poly.pdbx_seq_one_letter_code
_entity_poly.pdbx_strand_id
1 'polypeptide(L)'
;ALWHIYHHLDTSKIRNYLIDQRAQKLGISTVESRKQYDDPIHLSKTFLDPKNCSELFLNCQVQGWEIRQEPGQAIMIPAYSPHQVCNLANCIKIAMDFLSPQSIERCIQVKEELREQRNHRGNVFLTL
;
A
#
# COMPACT_ATOMS: atom_id res chain seq x y z
N ALA A 1 -10.28 -1.19 15.31
CA ALA A 1 -9.92 -0.57 14.01
C ALA A 1 -10.25 -1.53 12.89
N LEU A 2 -10.55 -1.04 11.69
CA LEU A 2 -10.75 -1.86 10.49
C LEU A 2 -9.49 -1.80 9.63
N TRP A 3 -8.99 -2.95 9.21
CA TRP A 3 -7.81 -3.08 8.37
C TRP A 3 -8.21 -3.68 7.03
N HIS A 4 -7.64 -3.16 5.95
CA HIS A 4 -7.61 -3.86 4.67
C HIS A 4 -6.16 -4.16 4.35
N ILE A 5 -5.82 -5.44 4.16
CA ILE A 5 -4.47 -5.91 3.82
C ILE A 5 -4.54 -6.60 2.47
N TYR A 6 -3.59 -6.33 1.58
CA TYR A 6 -3.54 -6.93 0.25
C TYR A 6 -2.29 -7.78 0.09
N HIS A 7 -2.38 -8.80 -0.78
CA HIS A 7 -1.23 -9.64 -1.05
C HIS A 7 -0.12 -8.83 -1.73
N HIS A 8 1.12 -9.00 -1.30
CA HIS A 8 2.25 -8.21 -1.81
C HIS A 8 2.43 -8.35 -3.34
N LEU A 9 2.04 -9.48 -3.94
CA LEU A 9 2.09 -9.68 -5.40
C LEU A 9 1.12 -8.77 -6.18
N ASP A 10 0.06 -8.29 -5.54
CA ASP A 10 -0.91 -7.40 -6.17
C ASP A 10 -0.52 -5.93 -6.11
N THR A 11 0.61 -5.59 -5.45
CA THR A 11 1.09 -4.20 -5.30
C THR A 11 1.15 -3.45 -6.63
N SER A 12 1.67 -4.09 -7.69
CA SER A 12 1.76 -3.45 -9.00
C SER A 12 0.40 -3.21 -9.65
N LYS A 13 -0.58 -4.10 -9.43
CA LYS A 13 -1.94 -3.91 -9.93
C LYS A 13 -2.63 -2.76 -9.20
N ILE A 14 -2.52 -2.72 -7.87
CA ILE A 14 -3.07 -1.64 -7.05
C ILE A 14 -2.41 -0.30 -7.44
N ARG A 15 -1.09 -0.28 -7.61
CA ARG A 15 -0.35 0.90 -8.09
C ARG A 15 -0.90 1.44 -9.41
N ASN A 16 -1.07 0.56 -10.40
CA ASN A 16 -1.56 0.96 -11.71
C ASN A 16 -3.00 1.46 -11.64
N TYR A 17 -3.87 0.75 -10.92
CA TYR A 17 -5.24 1.19 -10.67
C TYR A 17 -5.30 2.61 -10.08
N LEU A 18 -4.48 2.90 -9.06
CA LEU A 18 -4.42 4.22 -8.44
C LEU A 18 -3.91 5.32 -9.39
N ILE A 19 -2.92 5.01 -10.23
CA ILE A 19 -2.42 5.95 -11.24
C ILE A 19 -3.50 6.22 -12.29
N ASP A 20 -4.20 5.20 -12.76
CA ASP A 20 -5.27 5.33 -13.75
C ASP A 20 -6.45 6.14 -13.21
N GLN A 21 -6.86 5.87 -11.96
CA GLN A 21 -7.89 6.66 -11.26
C GLN A 21 -7.49 8.13 -11.14
N ARG A 22 -6.22 8.41 -10.79
CA ARG A 22 -5.70 9.78 -10.72
C ARG A 22 -5.71 10.45 -12.10
N ALA A 23 -5.27 9.74 -13.15
CA ALA A 23 -5.26 10.24 -14.51
C ALA A 23 -6.67 10.61 -15.00
N GLN A 24 -7.65 9.72 -14.77
CA GLN A 24 -9.06 9.96 -15.11
C GLN A 24 -9.63 11.18 -14.36
N LYS A 25 -9.36 11.31 -13.06
CA LYS A 25 -9.83 12.47 -12.25
C LYS A 25 -9.26 13.80 -12.73
N LEU A 26 -8.03 13.80 -13.25
CA LEU A 26 -7.34 14.99 -13.74
C LEU A 26 -7.57 15.26 -15.22
N GLY A 27 -8.18 14.33 -15.97
CA GLY A 27 -8.36 14.44 -17.41
C GLY A 27 -7.05 14.38 -18.21
N ILE A 28 -6.02 13.72 -17.67
CA ILE A 28 -4.70 13.56 -18.31
C ILE A 28 -4.45 12.09 -18.67
N SER A 29 -3.42 11.82 -19.47
CA SER A 29 -3.02 10.44 -19.78
C SER A 29 -2.39 9.73 -18.58
N THR A 30 -2.52 8.40 -18.49
CA THR A 30 -1.82 7.58 -17.47
C THR A 30 -0.30 7.81 -17.48
N VAL A 31 0.28 7.98 -18.68
CA VAL A 31 1.72 8.22 -18.85
C VAL A 31 2.12 9.56 -18.24
N GLU A 32 1.34 10.61 -18.49
CA GLU A 32 1.56 11.94 -17.92
C GLU A 32 1.37 11.91 -16.40
N SER A 33 0.32 11.25 -15.91
CA SER A 33 0.09 11.07 -14.48
C SER A 33 1.25 10.37 -13.78
N ARG A 34 1.88 9.38 -14.43
CA ARG A 34 3.04 8.66 -13.89
C ARG A 34 4.31 9.53 -13.87
N LYS A 35 4.46 10.43 -14.85
CA LYS A 35 5.64 11.32 -14.94
C LYS A 35 5.56 12.51 -13.99
N GLN A 36 4.38 13.10 -13.84
CA GLN A 36 4.20 14.35 -13.09
C GLN A 36 4.06 14.16 -11.58
N TYR A 37 3.64 12.98 -11.14
CA TYR A 37 3.27 12.75 -9.75
C TYR A 37 3.93 11.50 -9.19
N ASP A 38 4.12 11.50 -7.88
CA ASP A 38 4.72 10.40 -7.15
C ASP A 38 3.89 9.11 -7.18
N ASP A 39 4.56 8.02 -6.82
CA ASP A 39 3.96 6.69 -6.75
C ASP A 39 2.92 6.65 -5.62
N PRO A 40 1.65 6.36 -5.92
CA PRO A 40 0.57 6.39 -4.93
C PRO A 40 0.68 5.30 -3.85
N ILE A 41 1.43 4.20 -4.07
CA ILE A 41 1.65 3.17 -3.04
C ILE A 41 2.63 3.65 -1.96
N HIS A 42 3.59 4.49 -2.33
CA HIS A 42 4.59 5.03 -1.40
C HIS A 42 4.11 6.29 -0.67
N LEU A 43 2.97 6.84 -1.07
CA LEU A 43 2.33 7.98 -0.45
C LEU A 43 1.13 7.51 0.38
N SER A 44 1.13 7.76 1.69
CA SER A 44 -0.02 7.49 2.57
C SER A 44 -1.20 8.47 2.38
N LYS A 45 -1.44 8.93 1.14
CA LYS A 45 -2.43 9.96 0.80
C LYS A 45 -3.71 9.40 0.16
N THR A 46 -3.75 8.11 -0.15
CA THR A 46 -4.90 7.48 -0.83
C THR A 46 -5.49 6.38 0.05
N PHE A 47 -6.81 6.40 0.19
CA PHE A 47 -7.57 5.35 0.86
C PHE A 47 -8.49 4.69 -0.17
N LEU A 48 -8.45 3.36 -0.25
CA LEU A 48 -9.35 2.57 -1.09
C LEU A 48 -10.69 2.45 -0.39
N ASP A 49 -11.69 3.18 -0.89
CA ASP A 49 -13.06 3.08 -0.41
C ASP A 49 -13.72 1.78 -0.91
N PRO A 50 -14.93 1.41 -0.43
CA PRO A 50 -15.62 0.20 -0.87
C PRO A 50 -15.86 0.11 -2.39
N LYS A 51 -16.02 1.25 -3.07
CA LYS A 51 -16.16 1.29 -4.52
C LYS A 51 -14.82 0.94 -5.17
N ASN A 52 -13.72 1.50 -4.69
CA ASN A 52 -12.38 1.17 -5.18
C ASN A 52 -12.03 -0.31 -4.95
N CYS A 53 -12.34 -0.85 -3.77
CA CYS A 53 -12.13 -2.27 -3.47
C CYS A 53 -12.92 -3.17 -4.43
N SER A 54 -14.17 -2.80 -4.73
CA SER A 54 -15.02 -3.53 -5.68
C SER A 54 -14.46 -3.48 -7.11
N GLU A 55 -13.99 -2.31 -7.55
CA GLU A 55 -13.35 -2.15 -8.86
C GLU A 55 -12.03 -2.92 -8.96
N LEU A 56 -11.21 -2.93 -7.91
CA LEU A 56 -9.98 -3.72 -7.84
C LEU A 56 -10.25 -5.22 -7.97
N PHE A 57 -11.31 -5.72 -7.31
CA PHE A 57 -11.70 -7.11 -7.43
C PHE A 57 -12.17 -7.44 -8.85
N LEU A 58 -13.13 -6.68 -9.38
CA LEU A 58 -13.73 -6.96 -10.68
C LEU A 58 -12.73 -6.80 -11.84
N ASN A 59 -11.97 -5.71 -11.86
CA ASN A 59 -11.14 -5.33 -13.00
C ASN A 59 -9.71 -5.84 -12.90
N CYS A 60 -9.18 -6.04 -11.70
CA CYS A 60 -7.78 -6.41 -11.48
C CYS A 60 -7.61 -7.78 -10.82
N GLN A 61 -8.71 -8.45 -10.42
CA GLN A 61 -8.68 -9.70 -9.67
C GLN A 61 -7.82 -9.57 -8.41
N VAL A 62 -7.90 -8.41 -7.76
CA VAL A 62 -7.21 -8.10 -6.50
C VAL A 62 -8.23 -8.21 -5.37
N GLN A 63 -7.98 -9.15 -4.46
CA GLN A 63 -8.78 -9.30 -3.25
C GLN A 63 -7.93 -9.00 -2.02
N GLY A 64 -8.47 -8.16 -1.13
CA GLY A 64 -7.88 -7.90 0.17
C GLY A 64 -8.55 -8.72 1.28
N TRP A 65 -7.89 -8.74 2.44
CA TRP A 65 -8.47 -9.21 3.70
C TRP A 65 -8.96 -8.01 4.50
N GLU A 66 -10.24 -8.03 4.84
CA GLU A 66 -10.83 -7.10 5.80
C GLU A 66 -10.75 -7.71 7.20
N ILE A 67 -10.09 -6.99 8.13
CA ILE A 67 -9.84 -7.48 9.49
C ILE A 67 -10.30 -6.43 10.51
N ARG A 68 -11.21 -6.81 11.39
CA ARG A 68 -11.60 -6.00 12.54
C ARG A 68 -10.67 -6.30 13.71
N GLN A 69 -9.88 -5.30 14.11
CA GLN A 69 -9.00 -5.34 15.27
C GLN A 69 -9.71 -4.80 16.52
N GLU A 70 -9.80 -5.64 17.54
CA GLU A 70 -10.26 -5.29 18.89
C GLU A 70 -9.08 -4.98 19.84
N PRO A 71 -9.32 -4.31 20.99
CA PRO A 71 -8.28 -4.07 21.99
C PRO A 71 -7.57 -5.35 22.42
N GLY A 72 -6.23 -5.30 22.51
CA GLY A 72 -5.39 -6.45 22.87
C GLY A 72 -5.06 -7.41 21.72
N GLN A 73 -5.65 -7.26 20.53
CA GLN A 73 -5.31 -8.08 19.37
C GLN A 73 -4.08 -7.56 18.63
N ALA A 74 -3.20 -8.50 18.26
CA ALA A 74 -2.09 -8.24 17.35
C ALA A 74 -2.48 -8.56 15.91
N ILE A 75 -2.03 -7.73 14.97
CA ILE A 75 -2.13 -8.00 13.52
C ILE A 75 -0.72 -8.10 12.98
N MET A 76 -0.42 -9.22 12.31
CA MET A 76 0.84 -9.41 11.60
C MET A 76 0.68 -8.98 10.15
N ILE A 77 1.55 -8.08 9.69
CA ILE A 77 1.56 -7.59 8.32
C ILE A 77 2.80 -8.16 7.64
N PRO A 78 2.65 -9.01 6.60
CA PRO A 78 3.81 -9.50 5.88
C PRO A 78 4.53 -8.36 5.17
N ALA A 79 5.86 -8.46 5.09
CA ALA A 79 6.69 -7.44 4.45
C ALA A 79 6.15 -7.07 3.05
N TYR A 80 5.99 -5.76 2.82
CA TYR A 80 5.54 -5.17 1.57
C TYR A 80 4.10 -5.48 1.14
N SER A 81 3.25 -5.92 2.08
CA SER A 81 1.82 -6.02 1.84
C SER A 81 1.18 -4.62 1.92
N PRO A 82 0.57 -4.10 0.83
CA PRO A 82 -0.18 -2.86 0.91
C PRO A 82 -1.29 -3.00 1.95
N HIS A 83 -1.44 -2.00 2.80
CA HIS A 83 -2.47 -2.02 3.84
C HIS A 83 -2.97 -0.62 4.18
N GLN A 84 -4.21 -0.56 4.65
CA GLN A 84 -4.84 0.67 5.14
C GLN A 84 -5.59 0.38 6.43
N VAL A 85 -5.70 1.42 7.27
CA VAL A 85 -6.32 1.31 8.59
C VAL A 85 -7.34 2.42 8.76
N CYS A 86 -8.57 2.04 9.10
CA CYS A 86 -9.63 2.94 9.50
C CYS A 86 -9.91 2.79 11.00
N ASN A 87 -9.77 3.89 11.76
CA ASN A 87 -10.12 3.90 13.17
C ASN A 87 -11.64 3.99 13.34
N LEU A 88 -12.27 2.91 13.82
CA LEU A 88 -13.69 2.87 14.14
C LEU A 88 -14.03 3.56 15.49
N ALA A 89 -13.00 3.88 16.28
CA ALA A 89 -13.06 4.58 17.56
C ALA A 89 -11.67 5.19 17.87
N ASN A 90 -11.55 5.96 18.95
CA ASN A 90 -10.24 6.42 19.43
C ASN A 90 -9.33 5.22 19.74
N CYS A 91 -8.15 5.16 19.12
CA CYS A 91 -7.25 4.02 19.22
C CYS A 91 -5.82 4.49 19.52
N ILE A 92 -5.12 3.77 20.40
CA ILE A 92 -3.66 3.81 20.52
C ILE A 92 -3.13 2.49 19.95
N LYS A 93 -2.06 2.54 19.16
CA LYS A 93 -1.42 1.36 18.56
C LYS A 93 0.08 1.42 18.79
N ILE A 94 0.68 0.25 19.02
CA ILE A 94 2.13 0.06 19.07
C ILE A 94 2.46 -0.89 17.92
N ALA A 95 3.49 -0.57 17.16
CA ALA A 95 4.02 -1.40 16.07
C ALA A 95 5.48 -1.76 16.39
N MET A 96 5.88 -2.95 15.95
CA MET A 96 7.25 -3.43 16.04
C MET A 96 7.60 -4.17 14.76
N ASP A 97 8.72 -3.78 14.16
CA ASP A 97 9.21 -4.38 12.93
C ASP A 97 10.13 -5.55 13.28
N PHE A 98 10.06 -6.60 12.46
CA PHE A 98 10.94 -7.75 12.57
C PHE A 98 11.22 -8.36 11.19
N LEU A 99 12.33 -9.08 11.07
CA LEU A 99 12.68 -9.83 9.87
C LEU A 99 12.42 -11.32 10.11
N SER A 100 11.56 -11.92 9.29
CA SER A 100 11.37 -13.37 9.25
C SER A 100 12.23 -14.00 8.16
N PRO A 101 12.76 -15.22 8.36
CA PRO A 101 13.52 -15.94 7.33
C PRO A 101 12.74 -16.07 6.00
N GLN A 102 11.42 -16.26 6.07
CA GLN A 102 10.54 -16.39 4.92
C GLN A 102 10.43 -15.11 4.06
N SER A 103 10.74 -13.95 4.65
CA SER A 103 10.60 -12.66 3.97
C SER A 103 11.95 -12.06 3.56
N ILE A 104 13.09 -12.68 3.91
CA ILE A 104 14.40 -12.04 3.80
C ILE A 104 14.78 -11.69 2.36
N GLU A 105 14.53 -12.58 1.41
CA GLU A 105 14.83 -12.37 -0.01
C GLU A 105 14.03 -11.19 -0.56
N ARG A 106 12.73 -11.12 -0.24
CA ARG A 106 11.87 -10.00 -0.61
C ARG A 106 12.31 -8.70 0.07
N CYS A 107 12.70 -8.76 1.33
CA CYS A 107 13.24 -7.61 2.05
C CYS A 107 14.49 -7.04 1.40
N ILE A 108 15.35 -7.88 0.83
CA ILE A 108 16.52 -7.41 0.08
C ILE A 108 16.08 -6.72 -1.21
N GLN A 109 15.23 -7.36 -2.02
CA GLN A 109 14.75 -6.81 -3.30
C GLN A 109 14.11 -5.43 -3.13
N VAL A 110 13.16 -5.31 -2.20
CA VAL A 110 12.45 -4.04 -2.07
C VAL A 110 13.28 -2.98 -1.35
N LYS A 111 14.27 -3.38 -0.53
CA LYS A 111 15.28 -2.43 -0.02
C LYS A 111 16.05 -1.77 -1.18
N GLU A 112 16.34 -2.51 -2.25
CA GLU A 112 16.97 -1.96 -3.45
C GLU A 112 16.02 -1.00 -4.19
N GLU A 113 14.76 -1.39 -4.41
CA GLU A 113 13.73 -0.52 -5.01
C GLU A 113 13.56 0.80 -4.24
N LEU A 114 13.49 0.73 -2.91
CA LEU A 114 13.40 1.90 -2.05
C LEU A 114 14.67 2.75 -2.09
N ARG A 115 15.85 2.13 -2.21
CA ARG A 115 17.13 2.85 -2.37
C ARG A 115 17.16 3.63 -3.67
N GLU A 116 16.71 3.02 -4.77
CA GLU A 116 16.59 3.69 -6.05
C GLU A 116 15.62 4.86 -5.98
N GLN A 117 14.43 4.69 -5.40
CA GLN A 117 13.48 5.79 -5.23
C GLN A 117 14.03 6.93 -4.36
N ARG A 118 14.77 6.61 -3.29
CA ARG A 118 15.43 7.61 -2.43
C ARG A 118 16.52 8.39 -3.17
N ASN A 119 17.32 7.72 -3.98
CA ASN A 119 18.36 8.38 -4.78
C ASN A 119 17.76 9.34 -5.82
N HIS A 120 16.55 9.06 -6.30
CA HIS A 120 15.81 9.97 -7.19
C HIS A 120 15.13 11.14 -6.45
N ARG A 121 14.83 11.02 -5.15
CA ARG A 121 13.98 11.98 -4.42
C ARG A 121 14.64 12.76 -3.28
N GLY A 122 15.87 12.43 -2.89
CA GLY A 122 16.41 12.90 -1.62
C GLY A 122 15.66 12.28 -0.43
N ASN A 123 16.37 12.03 0.66
CA ASN A 123 15.92 11.22 1.81
C ASN A 123 14.44 11.37 2.21
N VAL A 124 13.61 10.39 1.84
CA VAL A 124 12.31 10.12 2.49
C VAL A 124 12.40 8.76 3.17
N PHE A 125 12.16 8.72 4.48
CA PHE A 125 12.02 7.49 5.25
C PHE A 125 10.59 6.99 5.07
N LEU A 126 10.43 5.78 4.50
CA LEU A 126 9.22 4.99 4.67
C LEU A 126 9.51 4.00 5.79
N THR A 127 8.70 4.07 6.84
CA THR A 127 8.60 3.05 7.88
C THR A 127 8.21 1.74 7.20
N LEU A 128 9.04 0.70 7.37
CA LEU A 128 8.66 -0.68 7.06
C LEU A 128 7.61 -1.16 8.06
#